data_AF-A0A3A8WJF4-F1
#
_entry.id   AF-A0A3A8WJF4-F1
#
_cell.length_a   1.000
_cell.length_b   1.000
_cell.length_c   1.000
_cell.angle_alpha   90.00
_cell.angle_beta   90.00
_cell.angle_gamma   90.00
#
_symmetry.space_group_name_H-M   'P 1'
#
loop_
_entity.id
_entity.type
_entity.pdbx_description
1 polymer ?
#
loop_
_entity_poly.entity_id
_entity_poly.type
_entity_poly.pdbx_seq_one_letter_code
_entity_poly.pdbx_strand_id
1 'polypeptide(L)'
;MKKCSLVLIAILLCIIGADNRQVKAYSVKLQKDGIYAEVLPDLVVNNVTVLFEKEVKKALKYYKKYKDADTYTLATKVPAEYLDFIPVARKIQDSDEIIIRNPFYIYNVEGYNSYSYCFIAEKNGERLCMFNVFIDQGMGEVSFRYDNIMDGHFLYDEETMKDVIFYKMDNITYVQTPEETSVVWDQKQRGVHLMVGADSYEAEMKAKRKAFKKKNYEEKKEEIFSYLNENKDQKVIKEAEKNLKLELKDDYIETEKNTKEGGIGKGVSIVSATAGVVVIVGITTGIIFRKRRKRG
;
A
#
# COMPACT_ATOMS: atom_id res chain seq x y z
N MET A 1 -19.93 49.54 -35.07
CA MET A 1 -20.20 48.85 -33.79
C MET A 1 -20.36 47.32 -33.89
N LYS A 2 -19.71 46.61 -34.82
CA LYS A 2 -19.80 45.12 -34.91
C LYS A 2 -18.46 44.40 -34.67
N LYS A 3 -17.32 45.10 -34.72
CA LYS A 3 -15.99 44.50 -34.53
C LYS A 3 -15.60 44.36 -33.04
N CYS A 4 -16.02 45.29 -32.18
CA CYS A 4 -15.69 45.21 -30.74
C CYS A 4 -16.45 44.10 -30.00
N SER A 5 -17.67 43.72 -30.42
CA SER A 5 -18.41 42.66 -29.74
C SER A 5 -17.85 41.26 -30.02
N LEU A 6 -17.33 41.02 -31.23
CA LEU A 6 -16.69 39.76 -31.61
C LEU A 6 -15.39 39.50 -30.84
N VAL A 7 -14.59 40.54 -30.60
CA VAL A 7 -13.36 40.45 -29.80
C VAL A 7 -13.68 40.18 -28.33
N LEU A 8 -14.70 40.84 -27.77
CA LEU A 8 -15.16 40.58 -26.40
C LEU A 8 -15.74 39.17 -26.22
N ILE A 9 -16.50 38.66 -27.20
CA ILE A 9 -17.04 37.29 -27.18
C ILE A 9 -15.91 36.26 -27.31
N ALA A 10 -14.90 36.50 -28.15
CA ALA A 10 -13.74 35.61 -28.28
C ALA A 10 -12.91 35.56 -26.98
N ILE A 11 -12.70 36.70 -26.31
CA ILE A 11 -12.02 36.75 -25.02
C ILE A 11 -12.84 36.03 -23.94
N LEU A 12 -14.16 36.21 -23.90
CA LEU A 12 -15.04 35.49 -22.97
C LEU A 12 -15.00 33.98 -23.18
N LEU A 13 -15.01 33.52 -24.45
CA LEU A 13 -14.88 32.10 -24.80
C LEU A 13 -13.48 31.53 -24.49
N CYS A 14 -12.42 32.34 -24.58
CA CYS A 14 -11.08 31.94 -24.15
C CYS A 14 -10.95 31.83 -22.62
N ILE A 15 -11.67 32.67 -21.86
CA ILE A 15 -11.70 32.59 -20.38
C ILE A 15 -12.53 31.38 -19.93
N ILE A 16 -13.68 31.12 -20.56
CA ILE A 16 -14.52 29.94 -20.29
C ILE A 16 -13.81 28.64 -20.75
N GLY A 17 -13.02 28.71 -21.83
CA GLY A 17 -12.19 27.59 -22.31
C GLY A 17 -10.94 27.34 -21.45
N ALA A 18 -10.43 28.35 -20.73
CA ALA A 18 -9.29 28.21 -19.82
C ALA A 18 -9.68 27.59 -18.46
N ASP A 19 -10.92 27.79 -18.00
CA ASP A 19 -11.50 27.09 -16.84
C ASP A 19 -11.87 25.63 -17.13
N ASN A 20 -11.92 25.24 -18.40
CA ASN A 20 -12.01 23.85 -18.84
C ASN A 20 -10.64 23.16 -18.93
N ARG A 21 -9.60 23.68 -18.26
CA ARG A 21 -8.47 22.83 -17.87
C ARG A 21 -9.08 21.72 -17.03
N GLN A 22 -9.24 20.56 -17.66
CA GLN A 22 -9.52 19.30 -17.02
C GLN A 22 -8.59 19.26 -15.80
N VAL A 23 -9.15 19.51 -14.62
CA VAL A 23 -8.39 19.52 -13.38
C VAL A 23 -7.74 18.17 -13.35
N LYS A 24 -6.42 18.11 -13.58
CA LYS A 24 -5.70 16.86 -13.52
C LYS A 24 -5.91 16.38 -12.10
N ALA A 25 -6.65 15.29 -11.92
CA ALA A 25 -6.67 14.63 -10.63
C ALA A 25 -5.22 14.30 -10.27
N TYR A 26 -4.92 14.28 -8.96
CA TYR A 26 -3.64 13.76 -8.48
C TYR A 26 -3.41 12.36 -9.08
N SER A 27 -2.17 12.01 -9.39
CA SER A 27 -1.86 10.68 -9.90
C SER A 27 -1.42 9.77 -8.77
N VAL A 28 -1.96 8.56 -8.71
CA VAL A 28 -1.45 7.52 -7.81
C VAL A 28 -0.73 6.44 -8.61
N LYS A 29 0.53 6.17 -8.24
CA LYS A 29 1.34 5.11 -8.86
C LYS A 29 1.76 4.10 -7.80
N LEU A 30 1.91 2.86 -8.23
CA LEU A 30 2.53 1.81 -7.42
C LEU A 30 3.96 1.58 -7.88
N GLN A 31 4.87 1.57 -6.92
CA GLN A 31 6.23 1.08 -7.12
C GLN A 31 6.37 -0.28 -6.43
N LYS A 32 6.44 -1.35 -7.25
CA LYS A 32 6.55 -2.75 -6.80
C LYS A 32 8.01 -3.11 -6.52
N ASP A 33 8.51 -2.55 -5.43
CA ASP A 33 9.89 -2.69 -5.00
C ASP A 33 9.97 -3.50 -3.69
N GLY A 34 11.15 -4.06 -3.42
CA GLY A 34 11.44 -4.74 -2.17
C GLY A 34 11.16 -6.24 -2.19
N ILE A 35 11.75 -6.97 -1.23
CA ILE A 35 11.65 -8.43 -1.12
C ILE A 35 10.21 -8.98 -0.96
N TYR A 36 9.26 -8.14 -0.55
CA TYR A 36 7.87 -8.55 -0.32
C TYR A 36 6.97 -8.46 -1.56
N ALA A 37 7.34 -7.64 -2.55
CA ALA A 37 6.49 -7.38 -3.71
C ALA A 37 6.10 -8.64 -4.50
N GLU A 38 6.94 -9.68 -4.47
CA GLU A 38 6.73 -10.95 -5.16
C GLU A 38 5.92 -11.98 -4.34
N VAL A 39 5.80 -11.81 -3.02
CA VAL A 39 5.15 -12.79 -2.15
C VAL A 39 3.76 -12.38 -1.70
N LEU A 40 3.45 -11.09 -1.71
CA LEU A 40 2.13 -10.59 -1.36
C LEU A 40 1.07 -10.96 -2.40
N PRO A 41 -0.23 -11.05 -2.03
CA PRO A 41 -1.26 -11.41 -3.00
C PRO A 41 -1.41 -10.36 -4.11
N ASP A 42 -1.39 -10.83 -5.37
CA ASP A 42 -1.57 -9.97 -6.55
C ASP A 42 -2.85 -9.13 -6.49
N LEU A 43 -3.94 -9.72 -5.99
CA LEU A 43 -5.21 -9.04 -5.69
C LEU A 43 -4.98 -7.71 -4.97
N VAL A 44 -4.18 -7.72 -3.91
CA VAL A 44 -3.92 -6.55 -3.06
C VAL A 44 -2.96 -5.61 -3.76
N VAL A 45 -1.81 -6.14 -4.21
CA VAL A 45 -0.75 -5.33 -4.81
C VAL A 45 -1.25 -4.61 -6.06
N ASN A 46 -1.98 -5.27 -6.94
CA ASN A 46 -2.46 -4.67 -8.19
C ASN A 46 -3.56 -3.63 -7.99
N ASN A 47 -4.37 -3.76 -6.93
CA ASN A 47 -5.52 -2.88 -6.70
C ASN A 47 -5.28 -1.80 -5.63
N VAL A 48 -4.10 -1.74 -5.01
CA VAL A 48 -3.84 -0.82 -3.89
C VAL A 48 -3.99 0.66 -4.28
N THR A 49 -3.63 1.04 -5.51
CA THR A 49 -3.75 2.43 -5.97
C THR A 49 -5.21 2.85 -6.06
N VAL A 50 -6.06 1.99 -6.65
CA VAL A 50 -7.50 2.21 -6.79
C VAL A 50 -8.19 2.24 -5.42
N LEU A 51 -7.80 1.33 -4.52
CA LEU A 51 -8.26 1.33 -3.14
C LEU A 51 -7.92 2.65 -2.44
N PHE A 52 -6.66 3.11 -2.53
CA PHE A 52 -6.22 4.36 -1.94
C PHE A 52 -7.02 5.57 -2.48
N GLU A 53 -7.15 5.70 -3.80
CA GLU A 53 -7.91 6.80 -4.43
C GLU A 53 -9.38 6.81 -3.99
N LYS A 54 -10.00 5.63 -3.94
CA LYS A 54 -11.38 5.45 -3.49
C LYS A 54 -11.56 5.92 -2.04
N GLU A 55 -10.65 5.55 -1.15
CA GLU A 55 -10.74 5.93 0.25
C GLU A 55 -10.45 7.42 0.46
N VAL A 56 -9.51 8.02 -0.29
CA VAL A 56 -9.33 9.48 -0.30
C VAL A 56 -10.61 10.18 -0.75
N LYS A 57 -11.25 9.71 -1.81
CA LYS A 57 -12.52 10.28 -2.31
C LYS A 57 -13.64 10.17 -1.29
N LYS A 58 -13.78 9.03 -0.61
CA LYS A 58 -14.77 8.84 0.47
C LYS A 58 -14.48 9.76 1.66
N ALA A 59 -13.24 9.84 2.12
CA ALA A 59 -12.82 10.73 3.21
C ALA A 59 -13.14 12.19 2.88
N LEU A 60 -12.79 12.66 1.69
CA LEU A 60 -13.08 14.03 1.25
C LEU A 60 -14.60 14.29 1.11
N LYS A 61 -15.41 13.28 0.77
CA LYS A 61 -16.88 13.39 0.77
C LYS A 61 -17.42 13.60 2.18
N TYR A 62 -16.96 12.84 3.17
CA TYR A 62 -17.33 13.04 4.57
C TYR A 62 -16.90 14.43 5.06
N TYR A 63 -15.65 14.81 4.78
CA TYR A 63 -15.15 16.15 5.12
C TYR A 63 -16.03 17.26 4.53
N LYS A 64 -16.30 17.24 3.22
CA LYS A 64 -17.15 18.26 2.57
C LYS A 64 -18.55 18.34 3.19
N LYS A 65 -19.12 17.22 3.60
CA LYS A 65 -20.46 17.14 4.20
C LYS A 65 -20.51 17.64 5.65
N TYR A 66 -19.43 17.45 6.42
CA TYR A 66 -19.42 17.68 7.86
C TYR A 66 -18.35 18.68 8.34
N LYS A 67 -17.70 19.43 7.45
CA LYS A 67 -16.61 20.37 7.78
C LYS A 67 -16.99 21.47 8.79
N ASP A 68 -18.26 21.86 8.83
CA ASP A 68 -18.79 22.91 9.69
C ASP A 68 -19.65 22.33 10.84
N ALA A 69 -19.63 20.99 11.02
CA ALA A 69 -20.36 20.32 12.07
C ALA A 69 -19.63 20.43 13.41
N ASP A 70 -20.38 20.38 14.51
CA ASP A 70 -19.81 20.26 15.85
C ASP A 70 -19.16 18.88 16.08
N THR A 71 -18.33 18.79 17.11
CA THR A 71 -17.57 17.57 17.45
C THR A 71 -18.46 16.34 17.67
N TYR A 72 -19.64 16.52 18.29
CA TYR A 72 -20.55 15.40 18.57
C TYR A 72 -21.18 14.88 17.26
N THR A 73 -21.60 15.78 16.39
CA THR A 73 -22.11 15.41 15.06
C THR A 73 -21.03 14.70 14.24
N LEU A 74 -19.78 15.17 14.27
CA LEU A 74 -18.67 14.53 13.57
C LEU A 74 -18.45 13.10 14.08
N ALA A 75 -18.34 12.91 15.40
CA ALA A 75 -18.07 11.61 16.03
C ALA A 75 -19.19 10.58 15.82
N THR A 76 -20.43 11.02 15.57
CA THR A 76 -21.58 10.12 15.40
C THR A 76 -21.95 9.85 13.94
N LYS A 77 -21.56 10.73 13.01
CA LYS A 77 -21.94 10.64 11.58
C LYS A 77 -20.81 10.27 10.65
N VAL A 78 -19.56 10.47 11.05
CA VAL A 78 -18.39 10.04 10.29
C VAL A 78 -17.90 8.72 10.89
N PRO A 79 -17.78 7.65 10.08
CA PRO A 79 -17.21 6.40 10.55
C PRO A 79 -15.80 6.62 11.12
N ALA A 80 -15.46 5.90 12.19
CA ALA A 80 -14.24 6.12 12.96
C ALA A 80 -12.97 6.03 12.09
N GLU A 81 -12.97 5.10 11.13
CA GLU A 81 -11.88 4.89 10.17
C GLU A 81 -11.59 6.12 9.29
N TYR A 82 -12.56 7.01 9.07
CA TYR A 82 -12.36 8.24 8.31
C TYR A 82 -12.01 9.43 9.18
N LEU A 83 -12.30 9.42 10.48
CA LEU A 83 -11.97 10.53 11.38
C LEU A 83 -10.47 10.82 11.37
N ASP A 84 -9.66 9.78 11.45
CA ASP A 84 -8.20 9.88 11.42
C ASP A 84 -7.65 10.07 10.00
N PHE A 85 -8.32 9.52 8.97
CA PHE A 85 -7.83 9.59 7.60
C PHE A 85 -8.15 10.91 6.88
N ILE A 86 -9.23 11.61 7.26
CA ILE A 86 -9.59 12.92 6.68
C ILE A 86 -8.43 13.93 6.71
N PRO A 87 -7.72 14.13 7.85
CA PRO A 87 -6.54 14.99 7.90
C PRO A 87 -5.46 14.64 6.87
N VAL A 88 -5.24 13.36 6.59
CA VAL A 88 -4.27 12.90 5.57
C VAL A 88 -4.80 13.20 4.16
N ALA A 89 -6.03 12.78 3.87
CA ALA A 89 -6.67 12.98 2.56
C ALA A 89 -6.74 14.45 2.16
N ARG A 90 -6.94 15.37 3.12
CA ARG A 90 -6.96 16.82 2.88
C ARG A 90 -5.61 17.42 2.49
N LYS A 91 -4.50 16.72 2.72
CA LYS A 91 -3.17 17.18 2.30
C LYS A 91 -2.92 16.94 0.80
N ILE A 92 -3.76 16.16 0.13
CA ILE A 92 -3.64 15.82 -1.29
C ILE A 92 -4.35 16.89 -2.11
N GLN A 93 -3.63 17.43 -3.09
CA GLN A 93 -4.08 18.41 -4.06
C GLN A 93 -4.02 17.80 -5.46
N ASP A 94 -4.79 18.36 -6.38
CA ASP A 94 -4.92 17.89 -7.76
C ASP A 94 -3.57 17.81 -8.51
N SER A 95 -2.60 18.65 -8.17
CA SER A 95 -1.26 18.64 -8.78
C SER A 95 -0.30 17.59 -8.20
N ASP A 96 -0.67 16.91 -7.12
CA ASP A 96 0.24 16.04 -6.39
C ASP A 96 0.49 14.72 -7.12
N GLU A 97 1.73 14.24 -7.04
CA GLU A 97 2.10 12.88 -7.37
C GLU A 97 2.12 12.05 -6.09
N ILE A 98 1.27 11.03 -6.04
CA ILE A 98 1.26 10.03 -4.98
C ILE A 98 1.96 8.77 -5.46
N ILE A 99 2.94 8.30 -4.70
CA ILE A 99 3.63 7.04 -4.95
C ILE A 99 3.39 6.12 -3.76
N ILE A 100 2.74 4.98 -4.01
CA ILE A 100 2.63 3.89 -3.04
C ILE A 100 3.87 3.01 -3.23
N ARG A 101 4.67 2.88 -2.17
CA ARG A 101 5.93 2.15 -2.15
C ARG A 101 5.89 0.96 -1.22
N ASN A 102 6.84 0.05 -1.45
CA ASN A 102 7.35 -0.94 -0.52
C ASN A 102 6.23 -1.64 0.25
N PRO A 103 5.45 -2.47 -0.44
CA PRO A 103 4.45 -3.25 0.26
C PRO A 103 5.18 -4.25 1.16
N PHE A 104 4.86 -4.33 2.45
CA PHE A 104 5.52 -5.23 3.38
C PHE A 104 4.54 -5.92 4.34
N TYR A 105 5.05 -6.93 5.05
CA TYR A 105 4.27 -7.71 5.99
C TYR A 105 4.97 -7.83 7.34
N ILE A 106 4.25 -7.53 8.42
CA ILE A 106 4.77 -7.65 9.79
C ILE A 106 4.37 -9.03 10.33
N TYR A 107 5.33 -9.95 10.39
CA TYR A 107 5.09 -11.30 10.90
C TYR A 107 4.98 -11.34 12.42
N ASN A 108 3.84 -11.76 12.96
CA ASN A 108 3.65 -12.01 14.37
C ASN A 108 4.15 -13.40 14.76
N VAL A 109 5.29 -13.43 15.46
CA VAL A 109 5.95 -14.67 15.94
C VAL A 109 5.05 -15.49 16.88
N GLU A 110 4.07 -14.85 17.50
CA GLU A 110 3.18 -15.47 18.50
C GLU A 110 1.95 -16.15 17.88
N GLY A 111 1.71 -15.95 16.59
CA GLY A 111 0.70 -16.71 15.84
C GLY A 111 -0.67 -16.05 15.70
N TYR A 112 -0.79 -14.76 16.00
CA TYR A 112 -1.96 -13.96 15.60
C TYR A 112 -1.61 -13.11 14.38
N ASN A 113 -1.58 -13.78 13.23
CA ASN A 113 -1.23 -13.18 11.96
C ASN A 113 -2.52 -12.89 11.18
N SER A 114 -2.81 -11.62 10.95
CA SER A 114 -3.88 -11.19 10.05
C SER A 114 -3.33 -11.08 8.63
N TYR A 115 -4.18 -11.18 7.61
CA TYR A 115 -3.81 -10.85 6.23
C TYR A 115 -3.68 -9.34 6.04
N SER A 116 -2.89 -8.66 6.88
CA SER A 116 -2.72 -7.21 6.90
C SER A 116 -1.40 -6.83 6.26
N TYR A 117 -1.49 -6.22 5.08
CA TYR A 117 -0.36 -5.82 4.26
C TYR A 117 -0.14 -4.33 4.43
N CYS A 118 1.10 -3.93 4.70
CA CYS A 118 1.47 -2.55 4.99
C CYS A 118 1.96 -1.86 3.72
N PHE A 119 1.63 -0.58 3.57
CA PHE A 119 2.04 0.26 2.45
C PHE A 119 2.43 1.64 2.95
N ILE A 120 3.39 2.26 2.27
CA ILE A 120 3.77 3.66 2.48
C ILE A 120 3.28 4.46 1.28
N ALA A 121 2.52 5.52 1.53
CA ALA A 121 2.22 6.54 0.53
C ALA A 121 3.17 7.71 0.71
N GLU A 122 3.78 8.13 -0.38
CA GLU A 122 4.51 9.37 -0.51
C GLU A 122 3.73 10.36 -1.35
N LYS A 123 3.87 11.64 -1.05
CA LYS A 123 3.34 12.76 -1.80
C LYS A 123 4.50 13.65 -2.22
N ASN A 124 4.75 13.75 -3.52
CA ASN A 124 5.83 14.54 -4.10
C ASN A 124 7.22 14.20 -3.49
N GLY A 125 7.46 12.92 -3.17
CA GLY A 125 8.71 12.43 -2.57
C GLY A 125 8.81 12.57 -1.05
N GLU A 126 7.79 13.08 -0.37
CA GLU A 126 7.74 13.11 1.10
C GLU A 126 6.71 12.10 1.63
N ARG A 127 7.00 11.46 2.76
CA ARG A 127 6.06 10.53 3.40
C ARG A 127 4.74 11.23 3.71
N LEU A 128 3.64 10.71 3.14
CA LEU A 128 2.28 11.17 3.39
C LEU A 128 1.65 10.40 4.55
N CYS A 129 1.66 9.07 4.47
CA CYS A 129 1.11 8.18 5.49
C CYS A 129 1.54 6.71 5.28
N MET A 130 1.52 5.94 6.35
CA MET A 130 1.47 4.48 6.34
C MET A 130 0.01 4.02 6.48
N PHE A 131 -0.37 3.00 5.72
CA PHE A 131 -1.70 2.38 5.80
C PHE A 131 -1.62 0.86 5.60
N ASN A 132 -2.72 0.18 5.88
CA ASN A 132 -2.87 -1.25 5.65
C ASN A 132 -3.98 -1.56 4.67
N VAL A 133 -3.81 -2.64 3.92
CA VAL A 133 -4.91 -3.35 3.27
C VAL A 133 -4.99 -4.74 3.89
N PHE A 134 -6.18 -5.14 4.33
CA PHE A 134 -6.38 -6.44 4.95
C PHE A 134 -7.43 -7.28 4.24
N ILE A 135 -7.25 -8.61 4.29
CA ILE A 135 -8.25 -9.58 3.83
C ILE A 135 -8.89 -10.22 5.06
N ASP A 136 -10.20 -10.06 5.22
CA ASP A 136 -10.94 -10.75 6.28
C ASP A 136 -11.01 -12.26 5.99
N GLN A 137 -10.61 -13.09 6.95
CA GLN A 137 -10.54 -14.55 6.75
C GLN A 137 -11.92 -15.21 6.65
N GLY A 138 -12.93 -14.65 7.32
CA GLY A 138 -14.27 -15.21 7.38
C GLY A 138 -15.16 -14.75 6.23
N MET A 139 -15.05 -13.48 5.84
CA MET A 139 -15.90 -12.85 4.83
C MET A 139 -15.21 -12.67 3.47
N GLY A 140 -13.88 -12.78 3.41
CA GLY A 140 -13.13 -12.44 2.21
C GLY A 140 -13.32 -10.98 1.83
N GLU A 141 -13.48 -10.07 2.79
CA GLU A 141 -13.59 -8.64 2.51
C GLU A 141 -12.18 -8.05 2.40
N VAL A 142 -11.94 -7.22 1.36
CA VAL A 142 -10.69 -6.48 1.23
C VAL A 142 -10.92 -5.07 1.74
N SER A 143 -10.23 -4.71 2.81
CA SER A 143 -10.50 -3.48 3.53
C SER A 143 -9.25 -2.63 3.67
N PHE A 144 -9.42 -1.32 3.52
CA PHE A 144 -8.39 -0.33 3.75
C PHE A 144 -8.44 0.15 5.21
N ARG A 145 -7.29 0.33 5.84
CA ARG A 145 -7.18 0.91 7.18
C ARG A 145 -6.07 1.95 7.23
N TYR A 146 -6.41 3.13 7.72
CA TYR A 146 -5.45 4.09 8.23
C TYR A 146 -5.49 4.06 9.76
N ASP A 147 -4.32 4.06 10.40
CA ASP A 147 -4.17 4.12 11.85
C ASP A 147 -3.14 5.19 12.17
N ASN A 148 -3.60 6.30 12.77
CA ASN A 148 -2.76 7.45 13.10
C ASN A 148 -1.68 7.14 14.15
N ILE A 149 -1.92 6.16 15.04
CA ILE A 149 -0.95 5.74 16.05
C ILE A 149 0.15 4.95 15.36
N MET A 150 -0.20 4.02 14.49
CA MET A 150 0.81 3.28 13.75
C MET A 150 1.59 4.21 12.83
N ASP A 151 0.92 5.04 12.04
CA ASP A 151 1.58 5.98 11.13
C ASP A 151 2.52 6.95 11.85
N GLY A 152 2.08 7.53 12.97
CA GLY A 152 2.85 8.53 13.72
C GLY A 152 4.02 7.97 14.53
N HIS A 153 4.06 6.66 14.82
CA HIS A 153 5.07 6.06 15.70
C HIS A 153 5.92 4.97 15.03
N PHE A 154 5.54 4.50 13.84
CA PHE A 154 6.33 3.54 13.10
C PHE A 154 7.49 4.27 12.41
N LEU A 155 8.70 4.01 12.91
CA LEU A 155 9.96 4.59 12.45
C LEU A 155 10.41 3.94 11.13
N TYR A 156 9.63 4.14 10.07
CA TYR A 156 9.95 3.67 8.73
C TYR A 156 10.93 4.62 8.05
N ASP A 157 12.00 4.06 7.51
CA ASP A 157 12.99 4.76 6.68
C ASP A 157 13.12 4.05 5.32
N GLU A 158 12.71 4.72 4.26
CA GLU A 158 12.67 4.17 2.90
C GLU A 158 14.07 3.75 2.41
N GLU A 159 15.11 4.49 2.76
CA GLU A 159 16.48 4.25 2.28
C GLU A 159 17.06 2.95 2.82
N THR A 160 16.76 2.62 4.08
CA THR A 160 17.33 1.46 4.77
C THR A 160 16.37 0.27 4.85
N MET A 161 15.06 0.46 4.65
CA MET A 161 14.03 -0.55 4.96
C MET A 161 13.26 -1.11 3.75
N LYS A 162 13.79 -0.99 2.54
CA LYS A 162 13.18 -1.56 1.32
C LYS A 162 13.34 -3.10 1.21
N ASP A 163 14.48 -3.65 1.64
CA ASP A 163 14.84 -5.07 1.43
C ASP A 163 15.14 -5.81 2.76
N VAL A 164 14.25 -5.61 3.73
CA VAL A 164 14.40 -6.07 5.12
C VAL A 164 13.20 -6.91 5.53
N ILE A 165 13.35 -7.75 6.57
CA ILE A 165 12.22 -8.47 7.14
C ILE A 165 11.61 -7.71 8.31
N PHE A 166 10.29 -7.72 8.40
CA PHE A 166 9.55 -7.16 9.53
C PHE A 166 8.88 -8.26 10.35
N TYR A 167 9.03 -8.19 11.67
CA TYR A 167 8.35 -9.09 12.57
C TYR A 167 8.02 -8.43 13.91
N LYS A 168 6.97 -8.91 14.55
CA LYS A 168 6.51 -8.49 15.86
C LYS A 168 6.65 -9.65 16.83
N MET A 169 7.21 -9.35 18.00
CA MET A 169 7.20 -10.23 19.15
C MET A 169 7.18 -9.38 20.41
N ASP A 170 6.46 -9.84 21.43
CA ASP A 170 6.40 -9.19 22.73
C ASP A 170 5.98 -7.71 22.61
N ASN A 171 5.01 -7.44 21.74
CA ASN A 171 4.49 -6.10 21.44
C ASN A 171 5.50 -5.08 20.90
N ILE A 172 6.65 -5.56 20.43
CA ILE A 172 7.67 -4.76 19.77
C ILE A 172 7.77 -5.23 18.32
N THR A 173 7.72 -4.28 17.38
CA THR A 173 7.99 -4.52 15.96
C THR A 173 9.45 -4.22 15.67
N TYR A 174 10.08 -5.18 15.03
CA TYR A 174 11.47 -5.15 14.62
C TYR A 174 11.55 -5.09 13.10
N VAL A 175 12.60 -4.43 12.65
CA VAL A 175 13.13 -4.53 11.30
C VAL A 175 14.48 -5.23 11.37
N GLN A 176 14.77 -6.12 10.43
CA GLN A 176 16.02 -6.85 10.41
C GLN A 176 16.60 -6.92 9.00
N THR A 177 17.88 -6.61 8.88
CA THR A 177 18.75 -6.88 7.73
C THR A 177 19.57 -8.15 7.99
N PRO A 178 20.37 -8.64 7.02
CA PRO A 178 21.34 -9.70 7.30
C PRO A 178 22.33 -9.36 8.43
N GLU A 179 22.68 -8.08 8.59
CA GLU A 179 23.70 -7.60 9.51
C GLU A 179 23.15 -7.12 10.86
N GLU A 180 21.98 -6.48 10.86
CA GLU A 180 21.47 -5.78 12.05
C GLU A 180 19.98 -5.96 12.30
N THR A 181 19.56 -5.65 13.53
CA THR A 181 18.16 -5.67 13.95
C THR A 181 17.87 -4.42 14.75
N SER A 182 16.82 -3.71 14.37
CA SER A 182 16.42 -2.44 14.97
C SER A 182 14.94 -2.49 15.37
N VAL A 183 14.57 -1.70 16.38
CA VAL A 183 13.16 -1.55 16.80
C VAL A 183 12.56 -0.40 16.01
N VAL A 184 11.45 -0.65 15.32
CA VAL A 184 10.71 0.37 14.56
C VAL A 184 9.43 0.79 15.24
N TRP A 185 8.93 0.00 16.20
CA TRP A 185 7.78 0.34 17.02
C TRP A 185 7.76 -0.45 18.32
N ASP A 186 7.56 0.23 19.46
CA ASP A 186 7.38 -0.40 20.78
C ASP A 186 6.03 0.02 21.37
N GLN A 187 5.08 -0.93 21.43
CA GLN A 187 3.74 -0.66 21.96
C GLN A 187 3.71 -0.65 23.50
N LYS A 188 4.72 -1.21 24.17
CA LYS A 188 4.76 -1.30 25.65
C LYS A 188 4.95 0.05 26.30
N GLN A 189 5.68 0.95 25.65
CA GLN A 189 5.92 2.31 26.13
C GLN A 189 4.63 3.14 26.25
N ARG A 190 3.50 2.67 25.69
CA ARG A 190 2.23 3.40 25.69
C ARG A 190 1.19 2.88 26.70
N GLY A 191 1.58 2.00 27.63
CA GLY A 191 0.68 1.51 28.68
C GLY A 191 -0.48 0.66 28.16
N VAL A 192 -0.36 0.10 26.95
CA VAL A 192 -1.30 -0.90 26.41
C VAL A 192 -1.06 -2.20 27.18
N HIS A 193 -1.63 -2.30 28.37
CA HIS A 193 -1.68 -3.51 29.17
C HIS A 193 -2.81 -4.38 28.62
N LEU A 194 -2.47 -5.29 27.71
CA LEU A 194 -3.38 -6.38 27.37
C LEU A 194 -3.39 -7.40 28.51
N MET A 195 -4.57 -7.99 28.74
CA MET A 195 -4.81 -8.96 29.81
C MET A 195 -3.72 -10.04 29.82
N VAL A 196 -3.16 -10.28 31.01
CA VAL A 196 -2.24 -11.40 31.25
C VAL A 196 -2.97 -12.67 30.84
N GLY A 197 -2.46 -13.34 29.80
CA GLY A 197 -2.98 -14.64 29.38
C GLY A 197 -2.75 -15.68 30.47
N ALA A 198 -3.40 -16.84 30.35
CA ALA A 198 -3.09 -17.96 31.25
C ALA A 198 -1.59 -18.30 31.20
N ASP A 199 -0.99 -18.71 32.31
CA ASP A 199 0.46 -19.00 32.42
C ASP A 199 0.95 -20.00 31.34
N SER A 200 0.10 -20.94 30.92
CA SER A 200 0.38 -21.89 29.86
C SER A 200 0.54 -21.23 28.48
N TYR A 201 -0.26 -20.20 28.19
CA TYR A 201 -0.16 -19.40 26.97
C TYR A 201 1.13 -18.57 26.96
N GLU A 202 1.48 -17.95 28.09
CA GLU A 202 2.71 -17.17 28.25
C GLU A 202 3.96 -18.06 28.02
N ALA A 203 3.96 -19.29 28.55
CA ALA A 203 5.04 -20.25 28.36
C ALA A 203 5.21 -20.66 26.88
N GLU A 204 4.11 -20.92 26.18
CA GLU A 204 4.13 -21.24 24.74
C GLU A 204 4.69 -20.07 23.93
N MET A 205 4.20 -18.84 24.15
CA MET A 205 4.67 -17.65 23.45
C MET A 205 6.16 -17.39 23.73
N LYS A 206 6.60 -17.56 24.99
CA LYS A 206 8.01 -17.46 25.35
C LYS A 206 8.88 -18.49 24.62
N ALA A 207 8.39 -19.71 24.46
CA ALA A 207 9.09 -20.75 23.69
C ALA A 207 9.20 -20.37 22.21
N LYS A 208 8.11 -19.90 21.58
CA LYS A 208 8.11 -19.41 20.19
C LYS A 208 9.09 -18.26 19.99
N ARG A 209 9.02 -17.23 20.83
CA ARG A 209 9.98 -16.11 20.83
C ARG A 209 11.43 -16.58 20.92
N LYS A 210 11.72 -17.52 21.84
CA LYS A 210 13.07 -18.06 22.04
C LYS A 210 13.55 -18.86 20.82
N ALA A 211 12.67 -19.65 20.20
CA ALA A 211 13.00 -20.40 19.00
C ALA A 211 13.30 -19.46 17.82
N PHE A 212 12.42 -18.48 17.58
CA PHE A 212 12.59 -17.49 16.50
C PHE A 212 13.85 -16.65 16.67
N LYS A 213 14.19 -16.22 17.90
CA LYS A 213 15.41 -15.45 18.18
C LYS A 213 16.72 -16.20 17.89
N LYS A 214 16.71 -17.53 17.89
CA LYS A 214 17.91 -18.35 17.58
C LYS A 214 18.17 -18.47 16.08
N LYS A 215 17.17 -18.18 15.26
CA LYS A 215 17.28 -18.27 13.80
C LYS A 215 18.17 -17.16 13.26
N ASN A 216 18.93 -17.47 12.23
CA ASN A 216 19.62 -16.45 11.43
C ASN A 216 18.65 -15.71 10.51
N TYR A 217 19.14 -14.71 9.78
CA TYR A 217 18.31 -13.89 8.89
C TYR A 217 17.57 -14.72 7.83
N GLU A 218 18.26 -15.61 7.12
CA GLU A 218 17.68 -16.42 6.04
C GLU A 218 16.62 -17.40 6.58
N GLU A 219 16.88 -18.04 7.72
CA GLU A 219 15.91 -18.93 8.38
C GLU A 219 14.64 -18.20 8.82
N LYS A 220 14.76 -16.93 9.27
CA LYS A 220 13.60 -16.09 9.60
C LYS A 220 12.86 -15.66 8.35
N LYS A 221 13.57 -15.22 7.32
CA LYS A 221 12.98 -14.82 6.03
C LYS A 221 12.21 -15.98 5.42
N GLU A 222 12.79 -17.17 5.40
CA GLU A 222 12.15 -18.40 4.91
C GLU A 222 10.88 -18.71 5.71
N GLU A 223 10.90 -18.64 7.04
CA GLU A 223 9.71 -18.85 7.89
C GLU A 223 8.60 -17.84 7.57
N ILE A 224 8.94 -16.55 7.46
CA ILE A 224 7.97 -15.49 7.16
C ILE A 224 7.35 -15.70 5.78
N PHE A 225 8.17 -16.02 4.77
CA PHE A 225 7.72 -16.14 3.39
C PHE A 225 6.95 -17.44 3.17
N SER A 226 7.35 -18.52 3.86
CA SER A 226 6.58 -19.77 3.91
C SER A 226 5.22 -19.52 4.55
N TYR A 227 5.16 -18.79 5.66
CA TYR A 227 3.89 -18.40 6.29
C TYR A 227 2.99 -17.63 5.32
N LEU A 228 3.52 -16.63 4.61
CA LEU A 228 2.76 -15.86 3.61
C LEU A 228 2.24 -16.74 2.47
N ASN A 229 2.98 -17.77 2.07
CA ASN A 229 2.55 -18.70 1.03
C ASN A 229 1.54 -19.73 1.53
N GLU A 230 1.75 -20.29 2.73
CA GLU A 230 0.84 -21.27 3.35
C GLU A 230 -0.51 -20.67 3.71
N ASN A 231 -0.52 -19.41 4.16
CA ASN A 231 -1.75 -18.68 4.46
C ASN A 231 -2.37 -18.06 3.20
N LYS A 232 -1.90 -18.36 1.98
CA LYS A 232 -2.75 -18.15 0.80
C LYS A 232 -3.83 -19.21 0.79
N ASP A 233 -4.78 -19.17 1.74
CA ASP A 233 -6.00 -19.94 1.65
C ASP A 233 -6.68 -19.53 0.36
N GLN A 234 -6.53 -20.39 -0.65
CA GLN A 234 -6.99 -20.10 -2.00
C GLN A 234 -8.49 -19.84 -2.03
N LYS A 235 -9.26 -20.38 -1.07
CA LYS A 235 -10.68 -20.12 -0.96
C LYS A 235 -10.93 -18.68 -0.50
N VAL A 236 -10.25 -18.23 0.54
CA VAL A 236 -10.35 -16.86 1.06
C VAL A 236 -9.89 -15.86 0.01
N ILE A 237 -8.75 -16.10 -0.64
CA ILE A 237 -8.22 -15.21 -1.69
C ILE A 237 -9.17 -15.12 -2.89
N LYS A 238 -9.78 -16.23 -3.32
CA LYS A 238 -10.76 -16.22 -4.42
C LYS A 238 -12.05 -15.49 -4.05
N GLU A 239 -12.55 -15.66 -2.84
CA GLU A 239 -13.73 -14.91 -2.38
C GLU A 239 -13.40 -13.42 -2.28
N ALA A 240 -12.21 -13.08 -1.77
CA ALA A 240 -11.71 -11.71 -1.74
C ALA A 240 -11.57 -11.07 -3.12
N GLU A 241 -11.07 -11.82 -4.10
CA GLU A 241 -11.00 -11.37 -5.49
C GLU A 241 -12.40 -11.09 -6.06
N LYS A 242 -13.35 -11.99 -5.85
CA LYS A 242 -14.73 -11.84 -6.30
C LYS A 242 -15.41 -10.63 -5.64
N ASN A 243 -15.26 -10.47 -4.33
CA ASN A 243 -15.83 -9.35 -3.59
C ASN A 243 -15.23 -8.02 -4.06
N LEU A 244 -13.91 -7.97 -4.22
CA LEU A 244 -13.24 -6.75 -4.68
C LEU A 244 -13.63 -6.40 -6.13
N LYS A 245 -13.80 -7.38 -7.01
CA LYS A 245 -14.33 -7.17 -8.37
C LYS A 245 -15.73 -6.56 -8.36
N LEU A 246 -16.63 -7.04 -7.49
CA LEU A 246 -17.97 -6.47 -7.34
C LEU A 246 -17.94 -5.04 -6.79
N GLU A 247 -17.00 -4.78 -5.89
CA GLU A 247 -16.84 -3.49 -5.23
C GLU A 247 -16.21 -2.42 -6.13
N LEU A 248 -15.16 -2.78 -6.89
CA LEU A 248 -14.41 -1.85 -7.76
C LEU A 248 -14.96 -1.81 -9.19
N LYS A 249 -15.65 -2.85 -9.65
CA LYS A 249 -16.25 -2.93 -11.00
C LYS A 249 -15.21 -2.63 -12.08
N ASP A 250 -15.46 -1.61 -12.91
CA ASP A 250 -14.59 -1.21 -14.03
C ASP A 250 -13.24 -0.66 -13.55
N ASP A 251 -13.12 -0.25 -12.29
CA ASP A 251 -11.86 0.23 -11.70
C ASP A 251 -10.99 -0.94 -11.20
N TYR A 252 -11.49 -2.19 -11.21
CA TYR A 252 -10.70 -3.36 -10.80
C TYR A 252 -9.56 -3.63 -11.78
N ILE A 253 -8.35 -3.80 -11.25
CA ILE A 253 -7.16 -4.13 -12.04
C ILE A 253 -6.97 -5.65 -12.04
N GLU A 254 -7.21 -6.25 -13.21
CA GLU A 254 -6.98 -7.67 -13.43
C GLU A 254 -5.50 -8.04 -13.30
N THR A 255 -5.26 -9.22 -12.73
CA THR A 255 -3.92 -9.80 -12.69
C THR A 255 -3.67 -10.53 -13.99
N GLU A 256 -2.62 -10.16 -14.73
CA GLU A 256 -2.24 -10.88 -15.94
C GLU A 256 -1.93 -12.35 -15.60
N LYS A 257 -2.72 -13.28 -16.15
CA LYS A 257 -2.41 -14.71 -16.02
C LYS A 257 -1.20 -15.00 -16.89
N ASN A 258 -0.04 -15.18 -16.25
CA ASN A 258 1.13 -15.78 -16.88
C ASN A 258 0.76 -17.20 -17.37
N THR A 259 0.38 -17.31 -18.63
CA THR A 259 0.33 -18.58 -19.35
C THR A 259 1.77 -19.02 -19.54
N LYS A 260 2.22 -19.99 -18.72
CA LYS A 260 3.57 -20.54 -18.84
C LYS A 260 3.75 -21.18 -20.22
N GLU A 261 4.61 -20.59 -21.05
CA GLU A 261 5.74 -21.21 -21.77
C GLU A 261 6.19 -20.30 -22.92
N GLY A 262 7.40 -19.73 -22.80
CA GLY A 262 8.02 -18.94 -23.87
C GLY A 262 9.03 -17.96 -23.30
N GLY A 263 10.32 -18.25 -23.47
CA GLY A 263 11.42 -17.58 -22.79
C GLY A 263 11.52 -16.06 -22.96
N ILE A 264 12.33 -15.50 -22.06
CA ILE A 264 12.93 -14.17 -22.05
C ILE A 264 11.96 -13.06 -21.60
N GLY A 265 12.37 -12.43 -20.49
CA GLY A 265 11.60 -11.49 -19.67
C GLY A 265 10.88 -10.40 -20.44
N LYS A 266 9.67 -10.10 -19.99
CA LYS A 266 8.85 -9.01 -20.51
C LYS A 266 8.35 -8.18 -19.34
N GLY A 267 8.56 -6.87 -19.46
CA GLY A 267 8.12 -5.88 -18.49
C GLY A 267 6.60 -5.85 -18.35
N VAL A 268 6.17 -5.48 -17.15
CA VAL A 268 4.76 -5.40 -16.76
C VAL A 268 4.16 -4.12 -17.35
N SER A 269 3.10 -4.26 -18.13
CA SER A 269 2.24 -3.16 -18.60
C SER A 269 1.02 -3.04 -17.69
N ILE A 270 0.90 -1.95 -16.94
CA ILE A 270 -0.30 -1.63 -16.15
C ILE A 270 -1.13 -0.63 -16.96
N VAL A 271 -2.37 -0.98 -17.31
CA VAL A 271 -3.34 -0.07 -17.92
C VAL A 271 -4.32 0.35 -16.83
N SER A 272 -4.25 1.61 -16.38
CA SER A 272 -5.26 2.21 -15.50
C SER A 272 -6.42 2.78 -16.32
N ALA A 273 -7.66 2.50 -15.92
CA ALA A 273 -8.88 2.88 -16.64
C ALA A 273 -9.26 4.38 -16.54
N THR A 274 -8.50 5.19 -15.80
CA THR A 274 -8.71 6.64 -15.70
C THR A 274 -7.67 7.40 -16.52
N ALA A 275 -8.08 7.80 -17.73
CA ALA A 275 -7.32 8.50 -18.76
C ALA A 275 -6.13 7.68 -19.32
N GLY A 276 -6.25 7.26 -20.59
CA GLY A 276 -5.31 6.39 -21.30
C GLY A 276 -3.85 6.87 -21.30
N VAL A 277 -3.12 6.51 -20.24
CA VAL A 277 -1.67 6.66 -20.13
C VAL A 277 -1.09 5.26 -19.98
N VAL A 278 -0.45 4.77 -21.04
CA VAL A 278 0.37 3.56 -21.00
C VAL A 278 1.71 3.96 -20.37
N VAL A 279 1.96 3.54 -19.13
CA VAL A 279 3.27 3.73 -18.49
C VAL A 279 4.16 2.53 -18.86
N ILE A 280 5.16 2.77 -19.71
CA ILE A 280 6.22 1.80 -20.00
C ILE A 280 7.42 2.12 -19.11
N VAL A 281 7.72 1.25 -18.14
CA VAL A 281 8.96 1.34 -17.34
C VAL A 281 10.07 0.63 -18.12
N GLY A 282 10.98 1.40 -18.72
CA GLY A 282 12.13 0.87 -19.46
C GLY A 282 13.35 0.70 -18.55
N ILE A 283 13.81 -0.54 -18.37
CA ILE A 283 15.13 -0.82 -17.76
C ILE A 283 16.18 -0.79 -18.88
N THR A 284 17.04 0.23 -18.89
CA THR A 284 18.28 0.21 -19.66
C THR A 284 19.34 -0.56 -18.89
N THR A 285 19.73 -1.73 -19.38
CA THR A 285 20.99 -2.37 -18.94
C THR A 285 21.85 -2.70 -20.14
N GLY A 286 23.08 -2.18 -20.10
CA GLY A 286 24.07 -2.24 -21.15
C GLY A 286 24.52 -3.66 -21.48
N ILE A 287 24.72 -3.90 -22.77
CA ILE A 287 25.43 -5.08 -23.26
C ILE A 287 26.89 -4.67 -23.45
N ILE A 288 27.71 -5.11 -22.50
CA ILE A 288 29.17 -5.14 -22.58
C ILE A 288 29.62 -6.55 -22.99
N PHE A 289 30.65 -6.59 -23.85
CA PHE A 289 31.46 -7.72 -24.36
C PHE A 289 30.81 -8.63 -25.44
N ARG A 290 31.50 -9.07 -26.50
CA ARG A 290 32.92 -9.43 -26.59
C ARG A 290 33.45 -9.44 -28.04
N LYS A 291 34.55 -8.73 -28.27
CA LYS A 291 35.42 -8.82 -29.44
C LYS A 291 36.07 -10.22 -29.47
N ARG A 292 35.85 -11.01 -30.52
CA ARG A 292 36.79 -12.07 -30.95
C ARG A 292 37.03 -11.96 -32.45
N ARG A 293 38.30 -12.13 -32.79
CA ARG A 293 38.98 -11.78 -34.04
C ARG A 293 39.13 -13.05 -34.90
N LYS A 294 38.98 -12.90 -36.22
CA LYS A 294 39.55 -13.67 -37.36
C LYS A 294 39.33 -15.20 -37.45
N ARG A 295 38.80 -15.66 -38.60
CA ARG A 295 39.55 -16.30 -39.72
C ARG A 295 38.59 -16.70 -40.84
N GLY A 296 39.04 -16.54 -42.09
CA GLY A 296 38.35 -16.92 -43.33
C GLY A 296 38.36 -15.75 -44.30
#